data_AF-A0A6V7UWM8-F1
#
_entry.id   AF-A0A6V7UWM8-F1
#
_cell.length_a   1.000
_cell.length_b   1.000
_cell.length_c   1.000
_cell.angle_alpha   90.00
_cell.angle_beta   90.00
_cell.angle_gamma   90.00
#
_symmetry.space_group_name_H-M   'P 1'
#
loop_
_entity.id
_entity.type
_entity.pdbx_description
1 polymer ?
#
loop_
_entity_poly.entity_id
_entity_poly.type
_entity_poly.pdbx_seq_one_letter_code
_entity_poly.pdbx_strand_id
1 'polypeptide(L)'
;MQISNGNWHFKSTVGGEFAENGIQGKGSLDCVNKWIHLAVTQLGENLTLYLNGTVAGQTNNPMPPFRIGNTTNNWLGRSQFYIRPYDRPYFRGLIDGFKIYEGALNQKQINELM
;
A
#
# COMPACT_ATOMS: atom_id res chain seq x y z
N MET A 1 1.35 1.70 -2.13
CA MET A 1 1.84 0.37 -1.72
C MET A 1 2.85 -0.10 -2.77
N GLN A 2 3.97 -0.67 -2.35
CA GLN A 2 5.01 -1.17 -3.25
C GLN A 2 5.53 -2.52 -2.74
N ILE A 3 5.95 -3.37 -3.67
CA ILE A 3 6.56 -4.67 -3.41
C ILE A 3 8.00 -4.63 -3.91
N SER A 4 8.94 -5.08 -3.08
CA SER A 4 10.36 -5.14 -3.42
C SER A 4 11.03 -6.29 -2.65
N ASN A 5 11.73 -7.18 -3.36
CA ASN A 5 12.44 -8.33 -2.78
C ASN A 5 11.56 -9.21 -1.86
N GLY A 6 10.30 -9.45 -2.25
CA GLY A 6 9.35 -10.25 -1.47
C GLY A 6 8.71 -9.51 -0.29
N ASN A 7 9.19 -8.32 0.05
CA ASN A 7 8.60 -7.44 1.06
C ASN A 7 7.58 -6.51 0.42
N TRP A 8 6.61 -6.07 1.22
CA TRP A 8 5.65 -5.06 0.82
C TRP A 8 5.56 -3.95 1.84
N HIS A 9 5.37 -2.73 1.36
CA HIS A 9 5.31 -1.55 2.22
C HIS A 9 4.24 -0.57 1.77
N PHE A 10 3.71 0.14 2.76
CA PHE A 10 2.91 1.34 2.56
C PHE A 10 3.70 2.54 3.07
N LYS A 11 3.73 3.60 2.26
CA LYS A 11 4.44 4.84 2.55
C LYS A 11 3.66 6.05 2.07
N SER A 12 3.85 7.17 2.75
CA SER A 12 3.20 8.45 2.47
C SER A 12 4.11 9.60 2.87
N THR A 13 4.12 10.68 2.07
CA THR A 13 4.90 11.88 2.33
C THR A 13 4.38 13.08 1.55
N VAL A 14 4.72 14.28 2.03
CA VAL A 14 4.66 15.55 1.29
C VAL A 14 6.05 16.18 1.14
N GLY A 15 7.09 15.56 1.70
CA GLY A 15 8.47 16.07 1.74
C GLY A 15 9.45 15.32 0.82
N GLY A 16 8.96 14.41 -0.03
CA GLY A 16 9.78 13.61 -0.94
C GLY A 16 10.41 12.37 -0.30
N GLU A 17 11.34 11.73 -1.04
CA GLU A 17 11.87 10.39 -0.74
C GLU A 17 12.55 10.26 0.64
N PHE A 18 13.15 11.33 1.14
CA PHE A 18 13.85 11.33 2.44
C PHE A 18 12.92 11.59 3.64
N ALA A 19 11.64 11.90 3.38
CA ALA A 19 10.65 12.23 4.41
C ALA A 19 9.45 11.25 4.37
N GLU A 20 9.65 10.05 3.84
CA GLU A 20 8.62 9.01 3.82
C GLU A 20 8.35 8.45 5.21
N ASN A 21 7.08 8.45 5.60
CA ASN A 21 6.61 7.70 6.77
C ASN A 21 5.83 6.48 6.27
N GLY A 22 5.97 5.35 6.97
CA GLY A 22 5.33 4.12 6.54
C GLY A 22 5.71 2.92 7.37
N ILE A 23 5.25 1.76 6.91
CA ILE A 23 5.52 0.47 7.53
C ILE A 23 5.65 -0.60 6.44
N GLN A 24 6.55 -1.54 6.69
CA GLN A 24 6.65 -2.79 5.96
C GLN A 24 5.74 -3.82 6.61
N GLY A 25 4.89 -4.49 5.83
CA GLY A 25 4.06 -5.58 6.33
C GLY A 25 4.90 -6.80 6.70
N LYS A 26 4.51 -7.49 7.77
CA LYS A 26 5.07 -8.78 8.16
C LYS A 26 4.47 -9.89 7.30
N GLY A 27 5.22 -10.98 7.17
CA GLY A 27 4.84 -12.13 6.36
C GLY A 27 5.34 -12.02 4.92
N SER A 28 5.84 -13.14 4.40
CA SER A 28 6.21 -13.26 2.99
C SER A 28 4.96 -13.24 2.11
N LEU A 29 5.01 -12.56 0.97
CA LEU A 29 3.95 -12.63 -0.03
C LEU A 29 4.06 -13.95 -0.81
N ASP A 30 3.36 -14.99 -0.36
CA ASP A 30 3.15 -16.21 -1.16
C ASP A 30 2.07 -15.98 -2.23
N CYS A 31 2.40 -15.18 -3.25
CA CYS A 31 1.48 -14.74 -4.29
C CYS A 31 1.83 -15.28 -5.69
N VAL A 32 2.73 -16.26 -5.79
CA VAL A 32 3.04 -16.89 -7.08
C VAL A 32 1.85 -17.74 -7.50
N ASN A 33 1.23 -17.38 -8.62
CA ASN A 33 0.03 -18.04 -9.17
C ASN A 33 -1.17 -18.09 -8.20
N LYS A 34 -1.25 -17.15 -7.26
CA LYS A 34 -2.32 -17.06 -6.26
C LYS A 34 -2.75 -15.61 -6.08
N TRP A 35 -4.04 -15.40 -5.88
CA TRP A 35 -4.55 -14.12 -5.41
C TRP A 35 -4.23 -13.93 -3.93
N ILE A 36 -3.83 -12.71 -3.59
CA ILE A 36 -3.71 -12.25 -2.21
C ILE A 36 -4.50 -10.96 -2.06
N HIS A 37 -5.08 -10.74 -0.88
CA HIS A 37 -5.73 -9.49 -0.52
C HIS A 37 -4.78 -8.65 0.33
N LEU A 38 -4.51 -7.43 -0.12
CA LEU A 38 -3.74 -6.44 0.63
C LEU A 38 -4.63 -5.25 0.95
N ALA A 39 -4.74 -4.89 2.22
CA ALA A 39 -5.47 -3.71 2.64
C ALA A 39 -4.65 -2.83 3.58
N VAL A 40 -4.96 -1.53 3.54
CA VAL A 40 -4.36 -0.52 4.40
C VAL A 40 -5.50 0.31 4.98
N THR A 41 -5.52 0.47 6.29
CA THR A 41 -6.46 1.36 6.97
C THR A 41 -5.69 2.33 7.83
N GLN A 42 -6.17 3.57 7.93
CA GLN A 42 -5.53 4.57 8.77
C GLN A 42 -6.57 5.41 9.49
N LEU A 43 -6.65 5.23 10.81
CA LEU A 43 -7.51 6.02 11.71
C LEU A 43 -6.65 7.01 12.48
N GLY A 44 -6.75 8.30 12.13
CA GLY A 44 -5.81 9.31 12.65
C GLY A 44 -4.38 8.94 12.23
N GLU A 45 -3.50 8.75 13.22
CA GLU A 45 -2.13 8.30 12.97
C GLU A 45 -1.96 6.79 13.02
N ASN A 46 -2.97 6.03 13.47
CA ASN A 46 -2.85 4.58 13.56
C ASN A 46 -3.03 3.94 12.18
N LEU A 47 -1.90 3.54 11.57
CA LEU A 47 -1.82 2.87 10.28
C LEU A 47 -1.75 1.36 10.51
N THR A 48 -2.69 0.61 9.93
CA THR A 48 -2.74 -0.85 9.95
C THR A 48 -2.65 -1.43 8.55
N LEU A 49 -1.79 -2.44 8.39
CA LEU A 49 -1.66 -3.25 7.18
C LEU A 49 -2.33 -4.61 7.39
N TYR A 50 -2.98 -5.12 6.35
CA TYR A 50 -3.60 -6.43 6.34
C TYR A 50 -3.13 -7.27 5.15
N LEU A 51 -2.80 -8.54 5.41
CA LEU A 51 -2.55 -9.56 4.40
C LEU A 51 -3.59 -10.67 4.58
N ASN A 52 -4.39 -10.92 3.55
CA ASN A 52 -5.49 -11.89 3.57
C ASN A 52 -6.37 -11.73 4.82
N GLY A 53 -6.74 -10.47 5.10
CA GLY A 53 -7.63 -10.11 6.21
C GLY A 53 -6.96 -10.12 7.59
N THR A 54 -5.75 -10.66 7.73
CA THR A 54 -5.04 -10.67 9.01
C THR A 54 -4.13 -9.46 9.15
N VAL A 55 -4.06 -8.87 10.35
CA VAL A 55 -3.13 -7.77 10.65
C VAL A 55 -1.69 -8.22 10.40
N ALA A 56 -1.05 -7.57 9.44
CA ALA A 56 0.34 -7.79 9.05
C ALA A 56 1.28 -6.72 9.63
N GLY A 57 0.77 -5.62 10.16
CA GLY A 57 1.60 -4.59 10.78
C GLY A 57 0.78 -3.40 11.26
N GLN A 58 1.27 -2.75 12.30
CA GLN A 58 0.69 -1.53 12.84
C GLN A 58 1.79 -0.56 13.23
N THR A 59 1.61 0.73 12.94
CA THR A 59 2.51 1.80 13.38
C THR A 59 1.76 3.12 13.54
N ASN A 60 2.38 4.07 14.22
CA ASN A 60 1.97 5.47 14.16
C ASN A 60 2.59 6.11 12.91
N ASN A 61 1.74 6.57 11.99
CA ASN A 61 2.10 7.31 10.80
C ASN A 61 1.47 8.72 10.86
N PRO A 62 2.24 9.79 11.08
CA PRO A 62 1.71 11.15 11.20
C PRO A 62 1.24 11.74 9.85
N MET A 63 1.40 11.00 8.75
CA MET A 63 1.05 11.42 7.39
C MET A 63 -0.06 10.54 6.79
N PRO A 64 -1.32 10.67 7.22
CA PRO A 64 -2.42 9.93 6.60
C PRO A 64 -2.64 10.35 5.13
N PRO A 65 -3.08 9.44 4.24
CA PRO A 65 -3.18 9.71 2.80
C PRO A 65 -3.99 10.94 2.42
N PHE A 66 -5.06 11.26 3.15
CA PHE A 66 -5.90 12.43 2.87
C PHE A 66 -5.13 13.75 2.99
N ARG A 67 -4.02 13.80 3.75
CA ARG A 67 -3.16 14.98 3.89
C ARG A 67 -2.31 15.27 2.66
N ILE A 68 -2.17 14.32 1.73
CA ILE A 68 -1.41 14.50 0.49
C ILE A 68 -2.11 15.49 -0.45
N GLY A 69 -3.44 15.62 -0.35
CA GLY A 69 -4.25 16.49 -1.19
C GLY A 69 -4.43 15.97 -2.61
N ASN A 70 -4.69 16.87 -3.56
CA ASN A 70 -4.92 16.52 -4.96
C ASN A 70 -3.62 16.14 -5.66
N THR A 71 -3.61 14.96 -6.30
CA THR A 71 -2.46 14.40 -7.00
C THR A 71 -2.75 14.26 -8.50
N THR A 72 -1.71 14.42 -9.33
CA THR A 72 -1.81 14.29 -10.80
C THR A 72 -1.25 12.98 -11.34
N ASN A 73 -0.31 12.34 -10.62
CA ASN A 73 0.35 11.11 -11.01
C ASN A 73 -0.14 9.91 -10.18
N ASN A 74 -1.34 9.42 -10.47
CA ASN A 74 -1.96 8.30 -9.76
C ASN A 74 -1.86 7.01 -10.56
N TRP A 75 -0.82 6.21 -10.33
CA TRP A 75 -0.53 5.03 -11.15
C TRP A 75 -0.67 3.73 -10.35
N LEU A 76 -1.25 2.71 -10.98
CA LEU A 76 -1.26 1.34 -10.49
C LEU A 76 -0.24 0.51 -11.29
N GLY A 77 0.53 -0.33 -10.60
CA GLY A 77 1.44 -1.27 -11.24
C GLY A 77 2.65 -0.65 -11.97
N ARG A 78 2.96 0.63 -11.77
CA ARG A 78 4.18 1.27 -12.30
C ARG A 78 4.65 2.42 -11.41
N SER A 79 5.95 2.69 -11.40
CA SER A 79 6.55 3.83 -10.68
C SER A 79 6.28 5.16 -11.37
N GLN A 80 6.05 6.24 -10.60
CA GLN A 80 5.99 7.63 -11.10
C GLN A 80 7.33 8.14 -11.67
N PHE A 81 8.44 7.60 -11.16
CA PHE A 81 9.77 7.99 -11.56
C PHE A 81 10.19 7.24 -12.82
N TYR A 82 10.61 8.02 -13.81
CA TYR A 82 11.25 7.49 -15.01
C TYR A 82 12.76 7.47 -14.79
N ILE A 83 13.28 6.37 -14.24
CA ILE A 83 14.72 6.17 -14.16
C ILE A 83 15.09 5.29 -15.35
N ARG A 84 15.46 5.92 -16.47
CA ARG A 84 15.97 5.32 -17.72
C ARG A 84 14.93 4.50 -18.55
N PRO A 85 15.10 4.41 -19.89
CA PRO A 85 14.15 3.71 -20.78
C PRO A 85 13.96 2.23 -20.52
N TYR A 86 14.93 1.56 -19.89
CA TYR A 86 14.96 0.11 -19.69
C TYR A 86 14.67 -0.32 -18.24
N ASP A 87 14.74 0.59 -17.27
CA ASP A 87 14.47 0.32 -15.85
C ASP A 87 13.06 0.81 -15.49
N ARG A 88 12.07 0.25 -16.18
CA ARG A 88 10.66 0.52 -15.85
C ARG A 88 10.18 -0.57 -14.89
N PRO A 89 10.13 -0.32 -13.56
CA PRO A 89 9.57 -1.28 -12.62
C PRO A 89 8.06 -1.33 -12.80
N TYR A 90 7.61 -2.15 -13.76
CA TYR A 90 6.22 -2.54 -13.89
C TYR A 90 5.94 -3.70 -12.96
N PHE A 91 4.77 -3.68 -12.34
CA PHE A 91 4.23 -4.82 -11.64
C PHE A 91 3.97 -5.95 -12.64
N ARG A 92 4.53 -7.13 -12.35
CA ARG A 92 4.38 -8.33 -13.17
C ARG A 92 3.37 -9.27 -12.51
N GLY A 93 2.10 -8.93 -12.65
CA GLY A 93 0.99 -9.69 -12.08
C GLY A 93 -0.36 -9.11 -12.48
N LEU A 94 -1.42 -9.63 -11.88
CA LEU A 94 -2.78 -9.14 -12.07
C LEU A 94 -3.20 -8.30 -10.86
N ILE A 95 -3.97 -7.24 -11.11
CA ILE A 95 -4.60 -6.41 -10.08
C ILE A 95 -6.09 -6.47 -10.36
N ASP A 96 -6.87 -6.79 -9.34
CA ASP A 96 -8.33 -6.76 -9.39
C ASP A 96 -8.88 -6.17 -8.09
N GLY A 97 -10.12 -5.66 -8.12
CA GLY A 97 -10.83 -5.19 -6.93
C GLY A 97 -10.26 -3.94 -6.26
N PHE A 98 -9.54 -3.07 -6.98
CA PHE A 98 -8.97 -1.85 -6.41
C PHE A 98 -10.07 -0.88 -5.93
N LYS A 99 -10.07 -0.57 -4.63
CA LYS A 99 -11.05 0.30 -3.98
C LYS A 99 -10.34 1.29 -3.05
N ILE A 100 -10.85 2.51 -2.96
CA ILE A 100 -10.47 3.52 -1.99
C ILE A 100 -11.75 3.94 -1.25
N TYR A 101 -11.66 4.03 0.07
CA TYR A 101 -12.79 4.40 0.92
C TYR A 101 -12.53 5.73 1.63
N GLU A 102 -13.60 6.46 1.90
CA GLU A 102 -13.57 7.55 2.86
C GLU A 102 -13.65 6.98 4.28
N GLY A 103 -12.56 7.14 5.03
CA GLY A 103 -12.46 6.65 6.41
C GLY A 103 -11.74 5.32 6.58
N ALA A 104 -11.47 4.98 7.85
CA ALA A 104 -10.75 3.77 8.21
C ALA A 104 -11.72 2.60 8.42
N LEU A 105 -11.60 1.56 7.60
CA LEU A 105 -12.33 0.32 7.80
C LEU A 105 -11.81 -0.44 9.03
N ASN A 106 -12.72 -1.06 9.78
CA ASN A 106 -12.36 -1.94 10.88
C ASN A 106 -12.07 -3.38 10.39
N GLN A 107 -11.56 -4.22 11.29
CA GLN A 107 -11.21 -5.62 11.00
C GLN A 107 -12.35 -6.43 10.38
N LYS A 108 -13.60 -6.24 10.85
CA LYS A 108 -14.75 -6.96 10.33
C LYS A 108 -15.02 -6.56 8.87
N GLN A 109 -15.01 -5.26 8.59
CA GLN A 109 -15.21 -4.73 7.24
C GLN A 109 -14.10 -5.19 6.29
N ILE A 110 -12.84 -5.27 6.75
CA ILE A 110 -11.75 -5.81 5.94
C ILE A 110 -11.99 -7.27 5.55
N ASN A 111 -12.54 -8.08 6.46
CA ASN A 111 -12.84 -9.48 6.17
C ASN A 111 -14.01 -9.65 5.19
N GLU A 112 -14.96 -8.73 5.17
CA GLU A 112 -16.10 -8.73 4.23
C GLU A 112 -15.69 -8.36 2.79
N LEU A 113 -14.46 -7.86 2.58
CA LEU A 113 -13.95 -7.44 1.28
C LEU A 113 -13.07 -8.50 0.59
N MET A 114 -12.78 -9.61 1.26
CA MET A 114 -12.05 -10.74 0.69
C MET A 114 -12.97 -11.66 -0.11
#